data_AF-M6HC91-F1
#
_entry.id   AF-M6HC91-F1
#
_cell.length_a   1.000
_cell.length_b   1.000
_cell.length_c   1.000
_cell.angle_alpha   90.00
_cell.angle_beta   90.00
_cell.angle_gamma   90.00
#
_symmetry.space_group_name_H-M   'P 1'
#
loop_
_entity.id
_entity.type
_entity.pdbx_description
1 polymer ?
#
loop_
_entity_poly.entity_id
_entity_poly.type
_entity_poly.pdbx_seq_one_letter_code
_entity_poly.pdbx_strand_id
1 'polypeptide(L)'
;MSIQNPELEKKRLKAWLDTLENNEVGIKERKNKTFSSLDELTHRLKPVYPRLDFKKVRDLATYLSKKTDTGFQWKNDPLYKRGFPFVFSPYLTRHLWECISSPTLIIYGKETHLVPENREEILSHFKFLEYIEMEDAGHNMHHDQPEKLEKLLNEFYLKHRFII
;
A
#
# COMPACT_ATOMS: atom_id res chain seq x y z
N MET A 1 -5.97 17.44 -8.40
CA MET A 1 -5.42 18.73 -8.88
C MET A 1 -3.93 18.55 -9.16
N SER A 2 -3.50 18.61 -10.42
CA SER A 2 -2.06 18.72 -10.71
C SER A 2 -1.64 20.18 -10.65
N ILE A 3 -0.45 20.40 -10.10
CA ILE A 3 0.45 21.55 -10.29
C ILE A 3 -0.15 22.71 -11.11
N GLN A 4 -0.60 23.77 -10.43
CA GLN A 4 -1.04 25.00 -11.11
C GLN A 4 -0.42 26.28 -10.58
N ASN A 5 0.38 26.25 -9.50
CA ASN A 5 0.99 27.47 -8.97
C ASN A 5 2.46 27.24 -8.56
N PRO A 6 3.44 27.82 -9.30
CA PRO A 6 4.86 27.74 -8.96
C PRO A 6 5.19 28.18 -7.53
N GLU A 7 4.48 29.17 -6.97
CA GLU A 7 4.70 29.62 -5.59
C GLU A 7 4.20 28.61 -4.56
N LEU A 8 3.12 27.87 -4.83
CA LEU A 8 2.68 26.77 -3.96
C LEU A 8 3.65 25.60 -4.01
N GLU A 9 4.15 25.24 -5.20
CA GLU A 9 5.18 24.21 -5.34
C GLU A 9 6.48 24.60 -4.62
N LYS A 10 6.94 25.84 -4.78
CA LYS A 10 8.08 26.38 -4.04
C LYS A 10 7.86 26.31 -2.53
N LYS A 11 6.67 26.68 -2.01
CA LYS A 11 6.34 26.56 -0.59
C LYS A 11 6.36 25.11 -0.12
N ARG A 12 5.80 24.18 -0.90
CA ARG A 12 5.80 22.74 -0.61
C ARG A 12 7.21 22.16 -0.60
N LEU A 13 8.03 22.50 -1.60
CA LEU A 13 9.43 22.06 -1.70
C LEU A 13 10.26 22.62 -0.55
N LYS A 14 10.09 23.89 -0.17
CA LYS A 14 10.70 24.45 1.03
C LYS A 14 10.29 23.69 2.29
N ALA A 15 9.00 23.44 2.49
CA ALA A 15 8.53 22.65 3.62
C ALA A 15 9.10 21.22 3.63
N TRP A 16 9.28 20.61 2.47
CA TRP A 16 9.94 19.30 2.35
C TRP A 16 11.44 19.38 2.67
N LEU A 17 12.16 20.40 2.21
CA LEU A 17 13.56 20.63 2.58
C LEU A 17 13.70 20.89 4.09
N ASP A 18 12.84 21.73 4.66
CA ASP A 18 12.76 21.96 6.11
C ASP A 18 12.46 20.65 6.84
N THR A 19 11.61 19.79 6.27
CA THR A 19 11.35 18.44 6.79
C THR A 19 12.63 17.60 6.74
N LEU A 20 13.45 17.65 5.71
CA LEU A 20 14.71 16.90 5.67
C LEU A 20 15.77 17.42 6.64
N GLU A 21 15.86 18.74 6.78
CA GLU A 21 16.85 19.40 7.65
C GLU A 21 16.47 19.31 9.13
N ASN A 22 15.16 19.40 9.44
CA ASN A 22 14.66 19.49 10.81
C ASN A 22 13.92 18.23 11.30
N ASN A 23 13.57 17.24 10.45
CA ASN A 23 13.03 15.99 11.01
C ASN A 23 14.12 15.21 11.72
N GLU A 24 13.96 15.10 13.04
CA GLU A 24 14.59 14.07 13.86
C GLU A 24 14.11 12.65 13.49
N VAL A 25 12.98 12.53 12.77
CA VAL A 25 12.41 11.25 12.35
C VAL A 25 13.24 10.67 11.20
N GLY A 26 13.98 9.60 11.49
CA GLY A 26 14.91 8.98 10.54
C GLY A 26 16.36 9.43 10.68
N ILE A 27 16.70 10.24 11.68
CA ILE A 27 18.09 10.38 12.15
C ILE A 27 18.43 9.15 13.01
N LYS A 28 19.71 8.71 12.99
CA LYS A 28 20.21 7.53 13.74
C LYS A 28 19.78 7.48 15.22
N GLU A 29 19.47 8.62 15.83
CA GLU A 29 19.21 8.73 17.27
C GLU A 29 17.74 8.49 17.69
N ARG A 30 16.74 8.87 16.87
CA ARG A 30 15.35 8.43 17.10
C ARG A 30 15.11 7.07 16.46
N LYS A 31 15.48 6.03 17.20
CA LYS A 31 15.21 4.62 16.89
C LYS A 31 13.71 4.42 16.60
N ASN A 32 13.40 3.48 15.72
CA ASN A 32 12.03 2.98 15.56
C ASN A 32 11.41 2.72 16.93
N LYS A 33 10.10 3.02 17.07
CA LYS A 33 9.38 2.72 18.31
C LYS A 33 9.68 1.29 18.71
N THR A 34 10.18 1.12 19.93
CA THR A 34 10.41 -0.19 20.53
C THR A 34 9.11 -0.66 21.17
N PHE A 35 8.80 -1.93 20.95
CA PHE A 35 7.66 -2.64 21.50
C PHE A 35 8.16 -3.68 22.49
N SER A 36 7.42 -3.86 23.57
CA SER A 36 7.81 -4.73 24.68
C SER A 36 7.78 -6.21 24.30
N SER A 37 6.90 -6.59 23.38
CA SER A 37 6.66 -7.99 23.02
C SER A 37 6.08 -8.13 21.60
N LEU A 38 6.15 -9.35 21.09
CA LEU A 38 5.45 -9.74 19.86
C LEU A 38 3.92 -9.67 20.01
N ASP A 39 3.40 -9.89 21.22
CA ASP A 39 1.96 -9.76 21.49
C ASP A 39 1.50 -8.32 21.33
N GLU A 40 2.28 -7.34 21.80
CA GLU A 40 1.97 -5.93 21.61
C GLU A 40 1.88 -5.58 20.12
N LEU A 41 2.82 -6.08 19.30
CA LEU A 41 2.80 -5.91 17.84
C LEU A 41 1.59 -6.57 17.20
N THR A 42 1.25 -7.79 17.64
CA THR A 42 0.10 -8.55 17.13
C THR A 42 -1.21 -7.79 17.37
N HIS A 43 -1.41 -7.27 18.59
CA HIS A 43 -2.59 -6.45 18.92
C HIS A 43 -2.64 -5.15 18.10
N ARG A 44 -1.49 -4.56 17.76
CA ARG A 44 -1.43 -3.37 16.89
C ARG A 44 -1.79 -3.68 15.43
N LEU A 45 -1.44 -4.86 14.93
CA LEU A 45 -1.79 -5.27 13.55
C LEU A 45 -3.22 -5.78 13.43
N LYS A 46 -3.83 -6.29 14.50
CA LYS A 46 -5.15 -6.91 14.44
C LYS A 46 -6.24 -5.98 13.84
N PRO A 47 -6.30 -4.67 14.15
CA PRO A 47 -7.23 -3.76 13.48
C PRO A 47 -6.96 -3.54 11.99
N VAL A 48 -5.70 -3.69 11.53
CA VAL A 48 -5.31 -3.58 10.11
C VAL A 48 -5.74 -4.84 9.33
N TYR A 49 -5.74 -5.99 10.00
CA TYR A 49 -6.16 -7.29 9.46
C TYR A 49 -7.36 -7.87 10.25
N PRO A 50 -8.53 -7.22 10.19
CA PRO A 50 -9.66 -7.57 11.05
C PRO A 50 -10.24 -8.96 10.76
N ARG A 51 -10.10 -9.49 9.54
CA ARG A 51 -10.61 -10.82 9.16
C ARG A 51 -9.61 -11.96 9.38
N LEU A 52 -8.32 -11.67 9.51
CA LEU A 52 -7.32 -12.70 9.82
C LEU A 52 -7.45 -13.21 11.26
N ASP A 53 -7.33 -14.52 11.46
CA ASP A 53 -7.22 -15.06 12.81
C ASP A 53 -5.99 -14.50 13.55
N PHE A 54 -6.05 -14.50 14.88
CA PHE A 54 -4.99 -13.89 15.69
C PHE A 54 -3.63 -14.58 15.50
N LYS A 55 -3.61 -15.87 15.19
CA LYS A 55 -2.38 -16.65 14.95
C LYS A 55 -1.68 -16.16 13.68
N LYS A 56 -2.40 -16.01 12.57
CA LYS A 56 -1.88 -15.43 11.32
C LYS A 56 -1.40 -14.00 11.52
N VAL A 57 -2.10 -13.18 12.30
CA VAL A 57 -1.64 -11.82 12.63
C VAL A 57 -0.34 -11.85 13.45
N ARG A 58 -0.17 -12.83 14.34
CA ARG A 58 1.08 -13.04 15.07
C ARG A 58 2.22 -13.46 14.15
N ASP A 59 1.95 -14.33 13.18
CA ASP A 59 2.93 -14.73 12.18
C ASP A 59 3.36 -13.52 11.34
N LEU A 60 2.41 -12.68 10.91
CA LEU A 60 2.69 -11.40 10.26
C LEU A 60 3.51 -10.46 11.16
N ALA A 61 3.16 -10.33 12.45
CA ALA A 61 3.93 -9.52 13.40
C ALA A 61 5.37 -10.01 13.50
N THR A 62 5.61 -11.32 13.46
CA THR A 62 6.94 -11.93 13.49
C THR A 62 7.71 -11.61 12.21
N TYR A 63 7.05 -11.70 11.05
CA TYR A 63 7.67 -11.39 9.78
C TYR A 63 8.00 -9.90 9.66
N LEU A 64 7.10 -9.02 10.05
CA LEU A 64 7.21 -7.56 9.92
C LEU A 64 8.08 -6.90 10.99
N SER A 65 8.49 -7.63 12.03
CA SER A 65 9.30 -7.09 13.12
C SER A 65 10.62 -7.84 13.31
N LYS A 66 11.59 -7.16 13.93
CA LYS A 66 12.88 -7.71 14.35
C LYS A 66 13.01 -7.57 15.86
N LYS A 67 13.65 -8.55 16.49
CA LYS A 67 14.06 -8.46 17.89
C LYS A 67 15.28 -7.54 18.01
N THR A 68 15.32 -6.75 19.08
CA THR A 68 16.43 -5.87 19.47
C THR A 68 16.77 -6.13 20.93
N ASP A 69 17.87 -5.54 21.42
CA ASP A 69 18.31 -5.70 22.82
C ASP A 69 17.25 -5.22 23.83
N THR A 70 16.38 -4.29 23.41
CA THR A 70 15.38 -3.65 24.27
C THR A 70 13.94 -4.06 23.95
N GLY A 71 13.73 -5.04 23.06
CA GLY A 71 12.40 -5.53 22.71
C GLY A 71 12.26 -5.87 21.23
N PHE A 72 11.25 -5.30 20.58
CA PHE A 72 10.97 -5.50 19.16
C PHE A 72 10.82 -4.17 18.43
N GLN A 73 11.14 -4.14 17.15
CA GLN A 73 10.94 -2.99 16.27
C GLN A 73 10.42 -3.44 14.91
N TRP A 74 9.67 -2.59 14.22
CA TRP A 74 9.31 -2.83 12.82
C TRP A 74 10.58 -2.99 11.96
N LYS A 75 10.53 -3.92 11.01
CA LYS A 75 11.52 -4.07 9.93
C LYS A 75 11.24 -3.05 8.83
N ASN A 76 11.43 -1.78 9.15
CA ASN A 76 11.41 -0.69 8.18
C ASN A 76 12.67 0.16 8.31
N ASP A 77 13.09 0.77 7.21
CA ASP A 77 14.06 1.85 7.23
C ASP A 77 13.34 3.11 7.71
N PRO A 78 13.71 3.74 8.84
CA PRO A 78 13.11 4.98 9.33
C PRO A 78 13.06 6.13 8.31
N LEU A 79 13.96 6.15 7.32
CA LEU A 79 14.08 7.20 6.32
C LEU A 79 12.86 7.31 5.40
N TYR A 80 12.05 6.25 5.25
CA TYR A 80 10.83 6.29 4.45
C TYR A 80 9.82 7.36 4.90
N LYS A 81 9.89 7.80 6.17
CA LYS A 81 9.00 8.83 6.74
C LYS A 81 9.33 10.24 6.25
N ARG A 82 10.44 10.42 5.55
CA ARG A 82 10.87 11.72 5.00
C ARG A 82 10.02 12.20 3.82
N GLY A 83 9.16 11.33 3.30
CA GLY A 83 8.28 11.64 2.17
C GLY A 83 9.06 11.86 0.87
N PHE A 84 8.31 12.03 -0.22
CA PHE A 84 8.88 12.27 -1.54
C PHE A 84 8.80 13.75 -1.90
N PRO A 85 9.82 14.33 -2.58
CA PRO A 85 9.81 15.73 -2.99
C PRO A 85 8.83 16.01 -4.14
N PHE A 86 8.21 14.99 -4.72
CA PHE A 86 7.37 15.13 -5.91
C PHE A 86 5.95 14.65 -5.61
N VAL A 87 4.97 15.42 -6.07
CA VAL A 87 3.58 14.95 -6.13
C VAL A 87 3.42 14.23 -7.46
N PHE A 88 2.92 13.00 -7.40
CA PHE A 88 2.59 12.25 -8.61
C PHE A 88 1.32 12.86 -9.22
N SER A 89 1.48 13.55 -10.35
CA SER A 89 0.38 14.27 -11.00
C SER A 89 -0.72 13.30 -11.44
N PRO A 90 -2.00 13.54 -11.11
CA PRO A 90 -3.10 12.71 -11.61
C PRO A 90 -3.11 12.58 -13.14
N TYR A 91 -2.73 13.63 -13.89
CA TYR A 91 -2.62 13.55 -15.35
C TYR A 91 -1.50 12.60 -15.79
N LEU A 92 -0.37 12.63 -15.09
CA LEU A 92 0.72 11.68 -15.37
C LEU A 92 0.29 10.26 -15.01
N THR A 93 -0.37 10.05 -13.88
CA THR A 93 -0.90 8.74 -13.48
C THR A 93 -1.83 8.15 -14.54
N ARG A 94 -2.81 8.94 -14.99
CA ARG A 94 -3.77 8.54 -16.03
C ARG A 94 -3.07 8.18 -17.33
N HIS A 95 -2.14 9.03 -17.77
CA HIS A 95 -1.37 8.77 -18.97
C HIS A 95 -0.55 7.48 -18.87
N LEU A 96 0.05 7.21 -17.71
CA LEU A 96 0.79 5.96 -17.49
C LEU A 96 -0.13 4.74 -17.49
N TRP A 97 -1.36 4.83 -16.96
CA TRP A 97 -2.34 3.76 -17.07
C TRP A 97 -2.75 3.50 -18.53
N GLU A 98 -2.93 4.56 -19.33
CA GLU A 98 -3.22 4.44 -20.77
C GLU A 98 -2.09 3.80 -21.56
N CYS A 99 -0.84 3.92 -21.11
CA CYS A 99 0.32 3.26 -21.70
C CYS A 99 0.36 1.74 -21.44
N ILE A 100 -0.44 1.21 -20.50
CA ILE A 100 -0.45 -0.23 -20.21
C ILE A 100 -1.08 -0.96 -21.40
N SER A 101 -0.24 -1.67 -22.16
CA SER A 101 -0.63 -2.43 -23.35
C SER A 101 -0.87 -3.92 -23.08
N SER A 102 -0.52 -4.40 -21.89
CA SER A 102 -0.78 -5.78 -21.47
C SER A 102 -2.20 -5.95 -20.94
N PRO A 103 -2.78 -7.16 -21.04
CA PRO A 103 -3.96 -7.52 -20.25
C PRO A 103 -3.74 -7.17 -18.78
N THR A 104 -4.74 -6.55 -18.17
CA THR A 104 -4.67 -6.06 -16.79
C THR A 104 -5.87 -6.56 -16.01
N LEU A 105 -5.63 -7.22 -14.88
CA LEU A 105 -6.67 -7.60 -13.94
C LEU A 105 -6.61 -6.69 -12.71
N ILE A 106 -7.71 -5.99 -12.44
CA ILE A 106 -7.91 -5.25 -11.19
C ILE A 106 -8.93 -6.02 -10.34
N ILE A 107 -8.52 -6.42 -9.14
CA ILE A 107 -9.38 -7.07 -8.15
C ILE A 107 -9.61 -6.09 -7.01
N TYR A 108 -10.87 -5.83 -6.70
CA TYR A 108 -11.29 -4.85 -5.71
C TYR A 108 -12.07 -5.54 -4.58
N GLY A 109 -11.60 -5.44 -3.34
CA GLY A 109 -12.35 -5.94 -2.19
C GLY A 109 -13.57 -5.07 -1.90
N LYS A 110 -14.78 -5.65 -1.94
CA LYS A 110 -16.04 -4.89 -1.91
C LYS A 110 -16.31 -4.20 -0.56
N GLU A 111 -15.78 -4.75 0.52
CA GLU A 111 -15.92 -4.23 1.88
C GLU A 111 -14.71 -3.36 2.29
N THR A 112 -13.95 -2.85 1.32
CA THR A 112 -12.89 -1.87 1.59
C THR A 112 -13.46 -0.52 2.03
N HIS A 113 -12.79 0.13 2.98
CA HIS A 113 -13.10 1.50 3.39
C HIS A 113 -12.46 2.54 2.46
N LEU A 114 -11.56 2.11 1.56
CA LEU A 114 -10.86 2.96 0.60
C LEU A 114 -11.62 2.98 -0.73
N VAL A 115 -12.76 3.67 -0.72
CA VAL A 115 -13.59 3.82 -1.92
C VAL A 115 -12.98 4.89 -2.84
N PRO A 116 -12.70 4.58 -4.12
CA PRO A 116 -12.19 5.59 -5.05
C PRO A 116 -13.24 6.68 -5.31
N GLU A 117 -12.78 7.94 -5.41
CA GLU A 117 -13.67 9.09 -5.67
C GLU A 117 -14.47 8.95 -6.96
N ASN A 118 -13.82 8.49 -8.04
CA ASN A 118 -14.48 8.18 -9.31
C ASN A 118 -13.87 6.92 -9.92
N ARG A 119 -14.46 5.77 -9.58
CA ARG A 119 -14.01 4.46 -10.06
C ARG A 119 -14.09 4.36 -11.59
N GLU A 120 -15.20 4.79 -12.17
CA GLU A 120 -15.44 4.66 -13.61
C GLU A 120 -14.38 5.41 -14.41
N GLU A 121 -14.01 6.61 -13.96
CA GLU A 121 -12.92 7.37 -14.56
C GLU A 121 -11.58 6.63 -14.44
N ILE A 122 -11.21 6.14 -13.25
CA ILE A 122 -9.96 5.41 -13.05
C ILE A 122 -9.87 4.20 -13.99
N LEU A 123 -10.93 3.39 -14.04
CA LEU A 123 -10.96 2.18 -14.85
C LEU A 123 -10.95 2.49 -16.36
N SER A 124 -11.47 3.65 -16.78
CA SER A 124 -11.52 4.04 -18.19
C SER A 124 -10.14 4.25 -18.83
N HIS A 125 -9.09 4.47 -18.03
CA HIS A 125 -7.72 4.68 -18.52
C HIS A 125 -7.00 3.38 -18.88
N PHE A 126 -7.57 2.19 -18.59
CA PHE A 126 -6.92 0.91 -18.91
C PHE A 126 -7.50 0.32 -20.20
N LYS A 127 -6.63 0.11 -21.21
CA LYS A 127 -7.05 -0.37 -22.54
C LYS A 127 -7.58 -1.81 -22.55
N PHE A 128 -6.94 -2.71 -21.79
CA PHE A 128 -7.26 -4.14 -21.76
C PHE A 128 -7.55 -4.59 -20.33
N LEU A 129 -8.63 -4.08 -19.77
CA LEU A 129 -8.99 -4.27 -18.37
C LEU A 129 -10.00 -5.39 -18.15
N GLU A 130 -9.72 -6.22 -17.17
CA GLU A 130 -10.68 -7.05 -16.46
C GLU A 130 -10.81 -6.52 -15.03
N TYR A 131 -12.03 -6.25 -14.59
CA TYR A 131 -12.31 -5.73 -13.27
C TYR A 131 -13.23 -6.69 -12.52
N ILE A 132 -12.86 -7.06 -11.29
CA ILE A 132 -13.62 -7.98 -10.46
C ILE A 132 -13.77 -7.38 -9.07
N GLU A 133 -15.01 -7.35 -8.58
CA GLU A 133 -15.29 -7.08 -7.17
C GLU A 133 -15.33 -8.40 -6.40
N MET A 134 -14.52 -8.48 -5.35
CA MET A 134 -14.42 -9.62 -4.48
C MET A 134 -15.29 -9.38 -3.24
N GLU A 135 -16.43 -10.09 -3.19
CA GLU A 135 -17.24 -10.22 -1.98
C GLU A 135 -16.43 -10.82 -0.83
N ASP A 136 -16.81 -10.47 0.40
CA ASP A 136 -16.23 -10.94 1.66
C ASP A 136 -14.73 -10.61 1.82
N ALA A 137 -14.29 -9.48 1.25
CA ALA A 137 -12.90 -9.02 1.24
C ALA A 137 -12.77 -7.49 1.34
N GLY A 138 -11.94 -7.03 2.27
CA GLY A 138 -11.61 -5.61 2.43
C GLY A 138 -10.41 -5.15 1.62
N HIS A 139 -9.73 -4.10 2.09
CA HIS A 139 -8.53 -3.57 1.43
C HIS A 139 -7.42 -4.61 1.26
N ASN A 140 -7.24 -5.46 2.26
CA ASN A 140 -6.27 -6.56 2.26
C ASN A 140 -6.88 -7.85 1.70
N MET A 141 -7.56 -7.77 0.55
CA MET A 141 -8.34 -8.90 -0.01
C MET A 141 -7.56 -10.20 -0.18
N HIS A 142 -6.24 -10.12 -0.40
CA HIS A 142 -5.34 -11.27 -0.54
C HIS A 142 -5.16 -12.03 0.77
N HIS A 143 -5.35 -11.35 1.91
CA HIS A 143 -5.35 -11.97 3.22
C HIS A 143 -6.74 -12.46 3.62
N ASP A 144 -7.79 -11.76 3.18
CA ASP A 144 -9.17 -12.07 3.53
C ASP A 144 -9.68 -13.31 2.75
N GLN A 145 -9.32 -13.45 1.46
CA GLN A 145 -9.81 -14.51 0.56
C GLN A 145 -8.68 -15.07 -0.36
N PRO A 146 -7.62 -15.69 0.21
CA PRO A 146 -6.46 -16.13 -0.57
C PRO A 146 -6.80 -17.18 -1.64
N GLU A 147 -7.69 -18.13 -1.37
CA GLU A 147 -8.07 -19.19 -2.30
C GLU A 147 -8.90 -18.63 -3.48
N LYS A 148 -9.79 -17.65 -3.19
CA LYS A 148 -10.56 -16.96 -4.23
C LYS A 148 -9.64 -16.12 -5.11
N LEU A 149 -8.67 -15.42 -4.51
CA LEU A 149 -7.66 -14.68 -5.24
C LEU A 149 -6.84 -15.60 -6.16
N GLU A 150 -6.33 -16.72 -5.64
CA GLU A 150 -5.57 -17.70 -6.41
C GLU A 150 -6.37 -18.19 -7.63
N LYS A 151 -7.63 -18.56 -7.44
CA LYS A 151 -8.51 -18.98 -8.54
C LYS A 151 -8.62 -17.89 -9.61
N LEU A 152 -8.91 -16.65 -9.23
CA LEU A 152 -9.05 -15.54 -10.17
C LEU A 152 -7.75 -15.26 -10.94
N LEU A 153 -6.61 -15.32 -10.26
CA LEU A 153 -5.31 -15.17 -10.90
C LEU A 153 -5.03 -16.28 -11.91
N ASN A 154 -5.28 -17.55 -11.54
CA ASN A 154 -5.08 -18.69 -12.44
C ASN A 154 -5.98 -18.62 -13.67
N GLU A 155 -7.27 -18.26 -13.50
CA GLU A 155 -8.20 -18.06 -14.63
C GLU A 155 -7.70 -16.98 -15.59
N PHE A 156 -7.25 -15.85 -15.05
CA PHE A 156 -6.70 -14.75 -15.84
C PHE A 156 -5.39 -15.15 -16.56
N TYR A 157 -4.49 -15.84 -15.87
CA TYR A 157 -3.22 -16.28 -16.43
C TYR A 157 -3.40 -17.32 -17.55
N LEU A 158 -4.34 -18.27 -17.39
CA LEU A 158 -4.68 -19.23 -18.45
C LEU A 158 -5.31 -18.53 -19.65
N LYS A 159 -6.28 -17.65 -19.41
CA LYS A 159 -6.98 -16.90 -20.47
C LYS A 159 -6.02 -16.11 -21.36
N HIS A 160 -5.03 -15.45 -20.75
CA HIS A 160 -4.04 -14.63 -21.45
C HIS A 160 -2.73 -15.35 -21.77
N ARG A 161 -2.67 -16.68 -21.53
CA ARG A 161 -1.51 -17.54 -21.82
C ARG A 161 -0.21 -17.07 -21.15
N PHE A 162 -0.32 -16.52 -19.94
CA PHE A 162 0.84 -16.21 -19.10
C PHE A 162 1.43 -17.46 -18.44
N ILE A 163 0.60 -18.49 -18.30
CA ILE A 163 1.00 -19.84 -17.88
C ILE A 163 0.49 -20.85 -18.91
N ILE A 164 1.17 -22.00 -18.98
CA ILE A 164 0.90 -23.10 -19.92
C ILE A 164 -0.01 -24.12 -19.24
#